data_AF-A0A7X6NIF4-F1
#
_entry.id   AF-A0A7X6NIF4-F1
#
_cell.length_a   1.000
_cell.length_b   1.000
_cell.length_c   1.000
_cell.angle_alpha   90.00
_cell.angle_beta   90.00
_cell.angle_gamma   90.00
#
_symmetry.space_group_name_H-M   'P 1'
#
loop_
_entity.id
_entity.type
_entity.pdbx_description
1 polymer ?
#
loop_
_entity_poly.entity_id
_entity_poly.type
_entity_poly.pdbx_seq_one_letter_code
_entity_poly.pdbx_strand_id
1 'polypeptide(L)'
;MKKFELTRDYAKQLDNEDKLAKYKERFYINEGELYMDGNSCGLCSIDAEETLMEALNAWKNLGIGIWTKGGYFLYQDKLGEMMAPLINAEPQEVTCGNSTTVNIHQCILTFYHPTLE
;
A
#
# COMPACT_ATOMS: atom_id res chain seq x y z
N MET A 1 -29.51 3.28 15.64
CA MET A 1 -28.64 4.06 14.73
C MET A 1 -28.45 5.44 15.33
N LYS A 2 -27.22 5.96 15.38
CA LYS A 2 -27.00 7.37 15.74
C LYS A 2 -27.66 8.26 14.69
N LYS A 3 -28.30 9.35 15.12
CA LYS A 3 -28.92 10.34 14.22
C LYS A 3 -27.81 11.18 13.61
N PHE A 4 -27.79 11.27 12.28
CA PHE A 4 -26.82 12.09 11.55
C PHE A 4 -27.18 13.58 11.62
N GLU A 5 -26.17 14.45 11.80
CA GLU A 5 -26.35 15.90 11.89
C GLU A 5 -25.31 16.66 11.03
N LEU A 6 -25.76 17.71 10.34
CA LEU A 6 -24.91 18.55 9.47
C LEU A 6 -24.22 19.69 10.24
N THR A 7 -23.65 19.41 11.41
CA THR A 7 -23.03 20.41 12.28
C THR A 7 -21.55 20.13 12.49
N ARG A 8 -20.77 21.20 12.75
CA ARG A 8 -19.34 21.07 13.07
C ARG A 8 -19.11 20.25 14.35
N ASP A 9 -19.98 20.41 15.33
CA ASP A 9 -19.85 19.70 16.61
C ASP A 9 -20.11 18.21 16.45
N TYR A 10 -21.04 17.82 15.56
CA TYR A 10 -21.23 16.42 15.20
C TYR A 10 -19.98 15.83 14.54
N ALA A 11 -19.32 16.54 13.62
CA ALA A 11 -18.06 16.09 13.02
C ALA A 11 -16.95 15.91 14.07
N LYS A 12 -16.77 16.87 14.99
CA LYS A 12 -15.81 16.74 16.11
C LYS A 12 -16.11 15.55 17.00
N GLN A 13 -17.39 15.26 17.24
CA GLN A 13 -17.78 14.08 18.00
C GLN A 13 -17.34 12.80 17.28
N LEU A 14 -17.53 12.72 15.96
CA LEU A 14 -17.08 11.57 15.17
C LEU A 14 -15.56 11.40 15.22
N ASP A 15 -14.79 12.50 15.13
CA ASP A 15 -13.33 12.46 15.28
C ASP A 15 -12.90 11.92 16.65
N ASN A 16 -13.57 12.35 17.73
CA ASN A 16 -13.28 11.88 19.09
C ASN A 16 -13.61 10.40 19.33
N GLU A 17 -14.56 9.84 18.57
CA GLU A 17 -14.98 8.44 18.67
C GLU A 17 -14.20 7.52 17.69
N ASP A 18 -13.38 8.09 16.81
CA ASP A 18 -12.65 7.35 15.80
C ASP A 18 -11.49 6.54 16.40
N LYS A 19 -11.66 5.21 16.40
CA LYS A 19 -10.63 4.26 16.86
C LYS A 19 -9.39 4.24 15.97
N LEU A 20 -9.47 4.79 14.76
CA LEU A 20 -8.39 4.86 13.78
C LEU A 20 -7.64 6.20 13.80
N ALA A 21 -8.08 7.19 14.59
CA ALA A 21 -7.52 8.54 14.59
C ALA A 21 -5.98 8.57 14.73
N LYS A 22 -5.43 7.65 15.55
CA LYS A 22 -3.98 7.49 15.77
C LYS A 22 -3.18 7.17 14.50
N TYR A 23 -3.79 6.56 13.47
CA TYR A 23 -3.07 6.23 12.23
C TYR A 23 -2.73 7.48 11.42
N LYS A 24 -3.45 8.59 11.63
CA LYS A 24 -3.14 9.88 11.01
C LYS A 24 -1.72 10.34 11.33
N GLU A 25 -1.22 10.04 12.53
CA GLU A 25 0.12 10.41 13.00
C GLU A 25 1.25 9.70 12.23
N ARG A 26 0.93 8.66 11.44
CA ARG A 26 1.91 7.92 10.62
C ARG A 26 2.15 8.53 9.24
N PHE A 27 1.47 9.62 8.90
CA PHE A 27 1.56 10.26 7.59
C PHE A 27 2.09 11.68 7.68
N TYR A 28 2.85 12.08 6.67
CA TYR A 28 3.24 13.48 6.47
C TYR A 28 2.04 14.26 5.95
N ILE A 29 1.53 15.20 6.75
CA ILE A 29 0.38 16.03 6.42
C ILE A 29 0.83 17.50 6.42
N ASN A 30 0.61 18.20 5.31
CA ASN A 30 0.92 19.62 5.21
C ASN A 30 -0.04 20.46 6.06
N GLU A 31 0.49 21.44 6.78
CA GLU A 31 -0.33 22.35 7.57
C GLU A 31 -1.27 23.16 6.68
N GLY A 32 -2.55 23.24 7.08
CA GLY A 32 -3.58 24.00 6.36
C GLY A 32 -4.14 23.32 5.11
N GLU A 33 -3.68 22.11 4.76
CA GLU A 33 -4.17 21.36 3.61
C GLU A 33 -5.25 20.34 4.02
N LEU A 34 -6.33 20.28 3.24
CA LEU A 34 -7.30 19.19 3.27
C LEU A 34 -7.03 18.24 2.11
N TYR A 35 -6.19 17.25 2.35
CA TYR A 35 -5.78 16.29 1.32
C TYR A 35 -6.88 15.28 1.02
N MET A 36 -7.56 15.45 -0.11
CA MET A 36 -8.74 14.66 -0.52
C MET A 36 -8.53 13.91 -1.83
N ASP A 37 -7.28 13.68 -2.25
CA ASP A 37 -6.93 12.96 -3.51
C ASP A 37 -6.03 11.72 -3.24
N GLY A 38 -6.18 11.12 -2.06
CA GLY A 38 -5.45 9.91 -1.65
C GLY A 38 -5.71 8.68 -2.52
N ASN A 39 -6.81 8.70 -3.29
CA ASN A 39 -7.14 7.68 -4.29
C ASN A 39 -6.24 7.75 -5.54
N SER A 40 -5.66 8.91 -5.83
CA SER A 40 -4.74 9.12 -6.95
C SER A 40 -3.31 8.86 -6.48
N CYS A 41 -2.90 9.53 -5.39
CA CYS A 41 -1.60 9.33 -4.76
C CYS A 41 -1.76 9.36 -3.24
N GLY A 42 -1.39 8.30 -2.54
CA GLY A 42 -1.41 8.31 -1.08
C GLY A 42 -0.39 9.28 -0.50
N LEU A 43 -0.69 9.87 0.66
CA LEU A 43 0.33 10.61 1.42
C LEU A 43 1.50 9.68 1.77
N CYS A 44 2.72 10.24 1.76
CA CYS A 44 3.89 9.51 2.23
C CYS A 44 3.72 9.17 3.72
N SER A 45 3.95 7.91 4.10
CA SER A 45 4.00 7.50 5.49
C SER A 45 5.42 7.54 6.03
N ILE A 46 5.54 7.79 7.34
CA ILE A 46 6.80 7.72 8.08
C ILE A 46 7.44 6.33 7.89
N ASP A 47 6.63 5.27 8.00
CA ASP A 47 7.11 3.89 7.83
C ASP A 47 7.66 3.62 6.42
N ALA A 48 7.05 4.20 5.38
CA ALA A 48 7.49 4.01 4.00
C ALA A 48 8.85 4.69 3.77
N GLU A 49 9.06 5.89 4.31
CA GLU A 49 10.36 6.57 4.27
C GLU A 49 11.43 5.76 5.03
N GLU A 50 11.15 5.34 6.25
CA GLU A 50 12.09 4.56 7.06
C GLU A 50 12.50 3.27 6.34
N THR A 51 11.53 2.50 5.84
CA THR A 51 11.78 1.24 5.11
C THR A 51 12.57 1.47 3.83
N LEU A 52 12.29 2.55 3.09
CA LEU A 52 13.05 2.92 1.89
C LEU A 52 14.51 3.24 2.23
N MET A 53 14.74 3.99 3.31
CA MET A 53 16.07 4.34 3.75
C MET A 53 16.85 3.13 4.26
N GLU A 54 16.19 2.18 4.93
CA GLU A 54 16.77 0.89 5.30
C GLU A 54 17.21 0.08 4.07
N ALA A 55 16.36 -0.02 3.04
CA ALA A 55 16.69 -0.69 1.79
C ALA A 55 17.91 -0.08 1.11
N LEU A 56 17.94 1.26 1.03
CA LEU A 56 19.05 2.00 0.46
C LEU A 56 20.36 1.76 1.24
N ASN A 57 20.28 1.76 2.58
CA ASN A 57 21.44 1.49 3.43
C ASN A 57 21.92 0.03 3.32
N ALA A 58 21.00 -0.93 3.24
CA ALA A 58 21.32 -2.33 3.00
C ALA A 58 22.06 -2.50 1.67
N TRP A 59 21.60 -1.83 0.61
CA TRP A 59 22.28 -1.87 -0.69
C TRP A 59 23.70 -1.32 -0.63
N LYS A 60 23.88 -0.12 -0.05
CA LYS A 60 25.19 0.53 0.10
C LYS A 60 26.21 -0.38 0.80
N ASN A 61 25.78 -1.10 1.83
CA ASN A 61 26.67 -1.88 2.69
C ASN A 61 26.87 -3.33 2.19
N LEU A 62 25.88 -3.92 1.51
CA LEU A 62 25.92 -5.34 1.15
C LEU A 62 26.27 -5.59 -0.32
N GLY A 63 26.11 -4.60 -1.21
CA GLY A 63 26.27 -4.79 -2.65
C GLY A 63 25.39 -5.94 -3.15
N ILE A 64 25.96 -6.89 -3.90
CA ILE A 64 25.25 -8.08 -4.38
C ILE A 64 24.65 -8.95 -3.25
N GLY A 65 25.22 -8.85 -2.04
CA GLY A 65 24.72 -9.53 -0.85
C GLY A 65 23.32 -9.08 -0.44
N ILE A 66 22.79 -7.97 -0.98
CA ILE A 66 21.42 -7.50 -0.72
C ILE A 66 20.37 -8.57 -1.04
N TRP A 67 20.60 -9.40 -2.06
CA TRP A 67 19.65 -10.42 -2.47
C TRP A 67 19.45 -11.49 -1.40
N THR A 68 20.55 -11.95 -0.80
CA THR A 68 20.52 -13.04 0.19
C THR A 68 20.56 -12.51 1.62
N LYS A 69 21.63 -11.80 2.00
CA LYS A 69 21.81 -11.24 3.35
C LYS A 69 20.82 -10.12 3.66
N GLY A 70 20.42 -9.34 2.65
CA GLY A 70 19.40 -8.30 2.78
C GLY A 70 17.97 -8.83 2.65
N GLY A 71 17.77 -10.09 2.23
CA GLY A 71 16.44 -10.69 2.07
C GLY A 71 15.63 -10.17 0.89
N TYR A 72 16.25 -9.46 -0.07
CA TYR A 72 15.53 -8.83 -1.18
C TYR A 72 15.16 -9.78 -2.31
N PHE A 73 15.73 -11.00 -2.38
CA PHE A 73 15.50 -11.92 -3.50
C PHE A 73 14.06 -12.44 -3.59
N LEU A 74 13.40 -12.67 -2.45
CA LEU A 74 12.00 -13.13 -2.37
C LEU A 74 11.10 -12.07 -1.73
N TYR A 75 11.50 -10.80 -1.78
CA TYR A 75 10.77 -9.73 -1.10
C TYR A 75 9.38 -9.53 -1.70
N GLN A 76 9.23 -9.73 -3.01
CA GLN A 76 7.93 -9.69 -3.68
C GLN A 76 6.93 -10.71 -3.13
N ASP A 77 7.39 -11.88 -2.68
CA ASP A 77 6.52 -12.93 -2.11
C ASP A 77 6.09 -12.53 -0.70
N LYS A 78 7.00 -11.94 0.08
CA LYS A 78 6.66 -11.34 1.39
C LYS A 78 5.62 -10.23 1.25
N LEU A 79 5.75 -9.36 0.25
CA LEU A 79 4.76 -8.32 -0.04
C LEU A 79 3.42 -8.93 -0.49
N GLY A 80 3.46 -10.00 -1.30
CA GLY A 80 2.29 -10.77 -1.69
C GLY A 80 1.53 -11.34 -0.49
N GLU A 81 2.24 -12.00 0.43
CA GLU A 81 1.68 -12.54 1.68
C GLU A 81 1.01 -11.44 2.54
N MET A 82 1.63 -10.26 2.63
CA MET A 82 1.04 -9.12 3.36
C MET A 82 -0.21 -8.55 2.67
N MET A 83 -0.29 -8.63 1.34
CA MET A 83 -1.42 -8.12 0.54
C MET A 83 -2.60 -9.10 0.50
N ALA A 84 -2.33 -10.41 0.50
CA ALA A 84 -3.32 -11.48 0.39
C ALA A 84 -4.57 -11.30 1.29
N PRO A 85 -4.46 -11.01 2.61
CA PRO A 85 -5.63 -10.81 3.46
C PRO A 85 -6.46 -9.56 3.12
N LEU A 86 -5.89 -8.57 2.42
CA LEU A 86 -6.60 -7.36 2.02
C LEU A 86 -7.54 -7.59 0.83
N ILE A 87 -7.29 -8.63 0.05
CA ILE A 87 -8.07 -8.99 -1.15
C ILE A 87 -8.71 -10.37 -1.08
N ASN A 88 -8.67 -11.01 0.10
CA ASN A 88 -9.21 -12.36 0.36
C ASN A 88 -8.65 -13.42 -0.61
N ALA A 89 -7.32 -13.49 -0.68
CA ALA A 89 -6.57 -14.49 -1.43
C ALA A 89 -5.62 -15.27 -0.49
N GLU A 90 -5.11 -16.41 -0.95
CA GLU A 90 -4.03 -17.13 -0.27
C GLU A 90 -2.67 -16.47 -0.57
N PRO A 91 -1.66 -16.57 0.32
CA PRO A 91 -0.34 -15.97 0.11
C PRO A 91 0.33 -16.37 -1.21
N GLN A 92 0.08 -17.59 -1.71
CA GLN A 92 0.66 -18.11 -2.94
C GLN A 92 -0.08 -17.63 -4.21
N GLU A 93 -1.22 -16.96 -4.07
CA GLU A 93 -2.02 -16.43 -5.18
C GLU A 93 -1.66 -14.97 -5.51
N VAL A 94 -0.81 -14.33 -4.70
CA VAL A 94 -0.52 -12.88 -4.80
C VAL A 94 0.98 -12.63 -4.91
N THR A 95 1.38 -11.76 -5.84
CA THR A 95 2.75 -11.26 -5.93
C THR A 95 2.77 -9.78 -6.26
N CYS A 96 3.73 -9.04 -5.70
CA CYS A 96 3.94 -7.62 -6.02
C CYS A 96 5.01 -7.48 -7.11
N GLY A 97 4.56 -7.26 -8.35
CA GLY A 97 5.41 -7.19 -9.53
C GLY A 97 5.42 -5.83 -10.24
N ASN A 98 5.09 -5.83 -11.53
CA ASN A 98 5.18 -4.66 -12.41
C ASN A 98 4.08 -3.62 -12.13
N SER A 99 3.99 -2.60 -13.00
CA SER A 99 2.86 -1.66 -12.99
C SER A 99 1.53 -2.34 -13.33
N THR A 100 0.43 -1.69 -12.96
CA THR A 100 -0.94 -2.15 -13.21
C THR A 100 -1.17 -2.54 -14.67
N THR A 101 -0.78 -1.68 -15.61
CA THR A 101 -0.95 -1.92 -17.05
C THR A 101 -0.16 -3.14 -17.53
N VAL A 102 1.08 -3.30 -17.09
CA VAL A 102 1.90 -4.46 -17.46
C VAL A 102 1.28 -5.75 -16.91
N ASN A 103 0.82 -5.75 -15.66
CA ASN A 103 0.17 -6.91 -15.06
C ASN A 103 -1.13 -7.28 -15.79
N ILE A 104 -1.97 -6.30 -16.17
CA ILE A 104 -3.19 -6.55 -16.95
C ILE A 104 -2.84 -7.16 -18.31
N HIS A 105 -1.88 -6.60 -19.03
CA HIS A 105 -1.47 -7.14 -20.32
C HIS A 105 -0.90 -8.55 -20.20
N GLN A 106 -0.13 -8.83 -19.15
CA GLN A 106 0.37 -10.18 -18.88
C GLN A 106 -0.78 -11.16 -18.62
N CYS A 107 -1.78 -10.78 -17.82
CA CYS A 107 -2.96 -11.61 -17.59
C CYS A 107 -3.73 -11.89 -18.88
N ILE A 108 -3.98 -10.86 -19.68
CA ILE A 108 -4.68 -11.02 -20.98
C ILE A 108 -3.85 -11.92 -21.90
N LEU A 109 -2.55 -11.67 -22.07
CA LEU A 109 -1.68 -12.49 -22.91
C LEU A 109 -1.67 -13.97 -22.49
N THR A 110 -1.72 -14.23 -21.18
CA THR A 110 -1.71 -15.60 -20.63
C THR A 110 -3.06 -16.30 -20.76
N PHE A 111 -4.18 -15.63 -20.51
CA PHE A 111 -5.49 -16.28 -20.36
C PHE A 111 -6.45 -16.05 -21.52
N TYR A 112 -6.26 -15.00 -22.31
CA TYR A 112 -7.16 -14.66 -23.41
C TYR A 112 -6.77 -15.42 -24.68
N HIS A 113 -7.52 -16.47 -24.98
CA HIS A 113 -7.40 -17.26 -26.20
C HIS A 113 -8.70 -17.16 -27.02
N PRO A 114 -8.88 -16.07 -27.80
CA PRO A 114 -10.11 -15.89 -28.57
C PRO A 114 -10.22 -16.97 -29.65
N THR A 115 -11.44 -17.47 -29.87
CA THR A 115 -11.78 -18.26 -31.05
C THR A 115 -12.28 -17.33 -32.15
N LEU A 116 -12.17 -17.76 -33.41
CA LEU A 116 -12.93 -17.13 -34.49
C LEU A 116 -14.43 -17.33 -34.21
N GLU A 117 -15.22 -16.26 -34.29
CA GLU A 117 -16.68 -16.37 -34.39
C GLU A 117 -17.10 -17.09 -35.68
#